data_AF-W1YK31-F1
#
_entry.id   AF-W1YK31-F1
#
_cell.length_a   1.000
_cell.length_b   1.000
_cell.length_c   1.000
_cell.angle_alpha   90.00
_cell.angle_beta   90.00
_cell.angle_gamma   90.00
#
_symmetry.space_group_name_H-M   'P 1'
#
loop_
_entity.id
_entity.type
_entity.pdbx_description
1 polymer ?
#
loop_
_entity_poly.entity_id
_entity_poly.type
_entity_poly.pdbx_seq_one_letter_code
_entity_poly.pdbx_strand_id
1 'polypeptide(L)'
;PGIDPYVNKAGGALIFYRTSTTLKGDISDDHKIHKVIETESVDGTKVTFKGGKKMVYLASWMKDGQNHSLEFQRPVARDVAKAIIHNIVEEKSHTK
;
A
#
# COMPACT_ATOMS: atom_id res chain seq x y z
N PRO A 1 6.02 17.66 6.00
CA PRO A 1 5.09 16.69 5.36
C PRO A 1 4.67 15.65 6.40
N GLY A 2 3.42 15.74 6.88
CA GLY A 2 2.89 14.85 7.91
C GLY A 2 2.68 13.45 7.36
N ILE A 3 3.26 12.47 8.01
CA ILE A 3 2.97 11.05 7.80
C ILE A 3 1.97 10.71 8.92
N ASP A 4 0.73 10.38 8.57
CA ASP A 4 -0.22 9.78 9.52
C ASP A 4 -0.20 8.26 9.32
N PRO A 5 0.67 7.52 10.01
CA PRO A 5 0.70 6.07 9.86
C PRO A 5 -0.52 5.45 10.56
N TYR A 6 -1.46 4.94 9.79
CA TYR A 6 -2.48 4.04 10.32
C TYR A 6 -1.87 2.66 10.56
N VAL A 7 -1.60 2.36 11.84
CA VAL A 7 -0.98 1.10 12.26
C VAL A 7 -2.05 0.12 12.74
N ASN A 8 -2.31 -0.93 11.97
CA ASN A 8 -3.10 -2.08 12.45
C ASN A 8 -2.15 -3.17 12.97
N LYS A 9 -2.23 -3.48 14.27
CA LYS A 9 -1.48 -4.58 14.90
C LYS A 9 -2.32 -5.86 14.92
N ALA A 10 -2.42 -6.55 13.79
CA ALA A 10 -2.88 -7.95 13.78
C ALA A 10 -1.66 -8.87 13.73
N GLY A 11 -1.42 -9.65 14.79
CA GLY A 11 -0.34 -10.67 14.82
C GLY A 11 1.09 -10.14 14.96
N GLY A 12 1.29 -8.87 15.33
CA GLY A 12 2.60 -8.31 15.68
C GLY A 12 3.44 -7.78 14.50
N ALA A 13 2.88 -7.66 13.29
CA ALA A 13 3.53 -7.01 12.16
C ALA A 13 2.88 -5.66 11.87
N LEU A 14 3.69 -4.62 11.63
CA LEU A 14 3.22 -3.28 11.30
C LEU A 14 2.85 -3.22 9.81
N ILE A 15 1.73 -2.55 9.51
CA ILE A 15 1.39 -2.07 8.16
C ILE A 15 1.52 -0.56 8.21
N PHE A 16 2.32 0.03 7.32
CA PHE A 16 2.44 1.47 7.22
C PHE A 16 1.71 1.96 5.97
N TYR A 17 0.61 2.68 6.20
CA TYR A 17 -0.07 3.44 5.16
C TYR A 17 0.44 4.88 5.15
N ARG A 18 0.85 5.38 3.98
CA ARG A 18 1.31 6.76 3.81
C ARG A 18 0.63 7.37 2.60
N THR A 19 0.36 8.67 2.68
CA THR A 19 -0.16 9.46 1.57
C THR A 19 0.67 10.72 1.38
N SER A 20 0.72 11.24 0.16
CA SER A 20 1.37 12.52 -0.12
C SER A 20 0.80 13.17 -1.37
N THR A 21 0.50 14.46 -1.30
CA THR A 21 0.13 15.28 -2.46
C THR A 21 1.35 15.94 -3.11
N THR A 22 2.53 15.85 -2.49
CA THR A 22 3.75 16.54 -2.94
C THR A 22 4.85 15.59 -3.39
N LEU A 23 5.03 14.47 -2.68
CA LEU A 23 5.99 13.44 -3.04
C LEU A 23 5.40 12.55 -4.14
N LYS A 24 6.21 12.21 -5.14
CA LYS A 24 5.82 11.41 -6.30
C LYS A 24 6.44 10.01 -6.24
N GLY A 25 5.71 9.03 -6.78
CA GLY A 25 6.19 7.66 -6.87
C GLY A 25 6.00 6.89 -5.57
N ASP A 26 6.92 5.99 -5.27
CA ASP A 26 6.88 5.19 -4.05
C ASP A 26 7.33 6.03 -2.85
N ILE A 27 6.40 6.24 -1.91
CA ILE A 27 6.58 7.07 -0.72
C ILE A 27 6.66 6.25 0.58
N SER A 28 6.85 4.93 0.46
CA SER A 28 6.89 4.01 1.61
C SER A 28 8.07 4.23 2.53
N ASP A 29 9.15 4.88 2.06
CA ASP A 29 10.41 5.05 2.80
C ASP A 29 11.10 3.71 3.10
N ASP A 30 10.70 2.65 2.42
CA ASP A 30 11.37 1.37 2.44
C ASP A 30 12.62 1.44 1.56
N HIS A 31 13.78 1.33 2.20
CA HIS A 31 15.08 1.37 1.55
C HIS A 31 15.51 -0.01 1.02
N LYS A 32 14.68 -1.05 1.16
CA LYS A 32 14.97 -2.39 0.63
C LYS A 32 14.64 -2.47 -0.85
N ILE A 33 15.49 -3.18 -1.59
CA ILE A 33 15.24 -3.45 -3.01
C ILE A 33 14.27 -4.63 -3.12
N HIS A 34 12.98 -4.31 -3.25
CA HIS A 34 11.96 -5.27 -3.66
C HIS A 34 11.81 -5.26 -5.18
N LYS A 35 11.84 -6.45 -5.80
CA LYS A 35 11.53 -6.56 -7.23
C LYS A 35 10.08 -6.14 -7.45
N VAL A 36 9.84 -5.31 -8.46
CA VAL A 36 8.48 -5.11 -8.98
C VAL A 36 8.02 -6.48 -9.46
N ILE A 37 6.93 -6.95 -8.89
CA ILE A 37 6.34 -8.22 -9.31
C ILE A 37 5.46 -7.93 -10.51
N GLU A 38 4.59 -6.93 -10.39
CA GLU A 38 3.56 -6.64 -11.39
C GLU A 38 2.82 -5.33 -11.07
N THR A 39 2.15 -4.79 -12.09
CA THR A 39 1.25 -3.65 -11.99
C THR A 39 -0.14 -4.06 -12.45
N GLU A 40 -1.16 -3.89 -11.61
CA GLU A 40 -2.53 -4.33 -11.86
C GLU A 40 -3.56 -3.26 -11.52
N SER A 41 -4.78 -3.39 -12.05
CA SER A 41 -5.90 -2.56 -11.65
C SER A 41 -6.64 -3.18 -10.45
N VAL A 42 -6.88 -2.37 -9.42
CA VAL A 42 -7.78 -2.66 -8.30
C VAL A 42 -8.87 -1.59 -8.36
N ASP A 43 -10.08 -1.97 -8.72
CA ASP A 43 -11.25 -1.09 -8.88
C ASP A 43 -10.96 0.15 -9.75
N GLY A 44 -10.30 -0.05 -10.89
CA GLY A 44 -9.91 1.03 -11.80
C GLY A 44 -8.63 1.78 -11.38
N THR A 45 -8.15 1.60 -10.15
CA THR A 45 -6.90 2.19 -9.66
C THR A 45 -5.70 1.34 -10.08
N LYS A 46 -4.72 1.95 -10.75
CA LYS A 46 -3.48 1.26 -11.15
C LYS A 46 -2.52 1.16 -9.97
N VAL A 47 -2.30 -0.05 -9.47
CA VAL A 47 -1.45 -0.35 -8.32
C VAL A 47 -0.18 -1.06 -8.78
N THR A 48 0.97 -0.62 -8.28
CA THR A 48 2.26 -1.31 -8.45
C THR A 48 2.55 -2.14 -7.21
N PHE A 49 2.77 -3.44 -7.37
CA PHE A 49 3.13 -4.36 -6.28
C PHE A 49 4.62 -4.73 -6.35
N LYS A 50 5.31 -4.66 -5.21
CA LYS A 50 6.70 -5.10 -5.06
C LYS A 50 6.83 -6.21 -4.00
N GLY A 51 7.69 -7.18 -4.29
CA GLY A 51 7.94 -8.34 -3.43
C GLY A 51 8.42 -9.57 -4.21
N GLY A 52 7.96 -10.77 -3.84
CA GLY A 52 8.33 -12.02 -4.50
C GLY A 52 7.46 -13.21 -4.08
N LYS A 53 7.47 -14.30 -4.87
CA LYS A 53 6.71 -15.55 -4.60
C LYS A 53 5.22 -15.32 -4.26
N LYS A 54 4.53 -14.42 -4.99
CA LYS A 54 3.13 -14.00 -4.75
C LYS A 54 2.88 -13.25 -3.44
N MET A 55 3.96 -12.89 -2.73
CA MET A 55 3.93 -12.12 -1.50
C MET A 55 4.31 -10.67 -1.77
N VAL A 56 3.55 -9.75 -1.21
CA VAL A 56 3.67 -8.31 -1.36
C VAL A 56 4.28 -7.73 -0.10
N TYR A 57 5.41 -7.05 -0.25
CA TYR A 57 6.02 -6.22 0.80
C TYR A 57 5.55 -4.79 0.70
N LEU A 58 5.23 -4.35 -0.52
CA LEU A 58 4.94 -2.96 -0.79
C LEU A 58 3.93 -2.84 -1.93
N ALA A 59 2.97 -1.95 -1.76
CA ALA A 59 2.08 -1.52 -2.82
C ALA A 59 2.07 0.01 -2.91
N SER A 60 2.04 0.55 -4.11
CA SER A 60 1.88 1.99 -4.33
C SER A 60 0.94 2.30 -5.48
N TRP A 61 0.19 3.39 -5.35
CA TRP A 61 -0.75 3.85 -6.37
C TRP A 61 -0.94 5.36 -6.28
N MET A 62 -1.54 5.93 -7.33
CA MET A 62 -1.95 7.33 -7.37
C MET A 62 -3.46 7.39 -7.56
N LYS A 63 -4.13 8.21 -6.76
CA LYS A 63 -5.56 8.49 -6.87
C LYS A 63 -5.77 9.99 -6.69
N ASP A 64 -6.50 10.64 -7.61
CA ASP A 64 -6.88 12.06 -7.53
C ASP A 64 -5.72 13.03 -7.23
N GLY A 65 -4.52 12.74 -7.77
CA GLY A 65 -3.32 13.56 -7.56
C GLY A 65 -2.60 13.32 -6.22
N GLN A 66 -3.11 12.44 -5.36
CA GLN A 66 -2.45 11.97 -4.15
C GLN A 66 -1.73 10.63 -4.43
N ASN A 67 -0.46 10.53 -4.01
CA ASN A 67 0.27 9.26 -3.98
C ASN A 67 0.00 8.53 -2.68
N HIS A 68 -0.07 7.22 -2.77
CA HIS A 68 -0.34 6.32 -1.66
C HIS A 68 0.70 5.20 -1.65
N SER A 69 1.07 4.74 -0.45
CA SER A 69 1.87 3.54 -0.28
C SER A 69 1.39 2.71 0.91
N LEU A 70 1.43 1.39 0.78
CA LEU A 70 1.28 0.42 1.86
C LEU A 70 2.55 -0.42 1.97
N GLU A 71 3.26 -0.28 3.08
CA GLU A 71 4.38 -1.14 3.44
C GLU A 71 3.92 -2.23 4.42
N PHE A 72 4.25 -3.47 4.13
CA PHE A 72 3.97 -4.64 4.95
C PHE A 72 5.27 -5.15 5.56
N GLN A 73 5.46 -4.93 6.87
CA GLN A 73 6.68 -5.35 7.55
C GLN A 73 6.88 -6.87 7.51
N ARG A 74 5.77 -7.63 7.48
CA ARG A 74 5.73 -9.02 7.02
C ARG A 74 4.91 -9.06 5.74
N PRO A 75 5.41 -9.67 4.66
CA PRO A 75 4.70 -9.61 3.40
C PRO A 75 3.39 -10.38 3.49
N VAL A 76 2.39 -9.94 2.73
CA VAL A 76 1.08 -10.57 2.68
C VAL A 76 0.85 -11.20 1.32
N ALA A 77 -0.08 -12.15 1.23
CA ALA A 77 -0.53 -12.65 -0.05
C ALA A 77 -1.14 -11.52 -0.89
N ARG A 78 -0.96 -11.57 -2.20
CA ARG A 78 -1.44 -10.53 -3.12
C ARG A 78 -2.93 -10.22 -2.98
N ASP A 79 -3.78 -11.24 -2.85
CA ASP A 79 -5.23 -11.04 -2.75
C ASP A 79 -5.62 -10.31 -1.46
N VAL A 80 -4.86 -10.52 -0.38
CA VAL A 80 -5.01 -9.77 0.87
C VAL A 80 -4.62 -8.30 0.67
N ALA A 81 -3.50 -8.03 -0.01
CA ALA A 81 -3.10 -6.65 -0.33
C ALA A 81 -4.16 -5.94 -1.18
N LYS A 82 -4.73 -6.63 -2.18
CA LYS A 82 -5.83 -6.09 -3.00
C LYS A 82 -7.06 -5.76 -2.17
N ALA A 83 -7.48 -6.65 -1.26
CA ALA A 83 -8.63 -6.41 -0.40
C ALA A 83 -8.44 -5.20 0.52
N ILE A 84 -7.22 -5.01 1.06
CA ILE A 84 -6.89 -3.83 1.87
C ILE A 84 -6.95 -2.55 1.01
N ILE A 85 -6.36 -2.58 -0.19
CA ILE A 85 -6.36 -1.41 -1.09
C ILE A 85 -7.77 -1.08 -1.56
N HIS A 86 -8.58 -2.07 -1.95
CA HIS A 86 -9.98 -1.90 -2.30
C HIS A 86 -10.73 -1.13 -1.20
N ASN A 87 -10.59 -1.56 0.07
CA ASN A 87 -11.24 -0.87 1.20
C ASN A 87 -10.77 0.58 1.39
N ILE A 88 -9.50 0.88 1.09
CA ILE A 88 -8.95 2.25 1.14
C ILE A 88 -9.45 3.08 -0.05
N VAL A 89 -9.44 2.51 -1.26
CA VAL A 89 -9.83 3.18 -2.52
C VAL A 89 -11.32 3.50 -2.53
N GLU A 90 -12.15 2.56 -2.09
CA GLU A 90 -13.59 2.75 -1.90
C GLU A 90 -13.93 3.67 -0.73
N GLU A 91 -12.95 4.05 0.10
CA GLU A 91 -13.12 4.90 1.27
C GLU A 91 -14.29 4.45 2.16
N LYS A 92 -14.40 3.13 2.37
CA LYS A 92 -15.32 2.58 3.37
C LYS A 92 -14.76 2.92 4.75
N SER A 93 -15.08 4.12 5.21
CA SER A 93 -14.89 4.58 6.58
C SER A 93 -15.67 3.66 7.50
N HIS A 94 -15.04 2.56 7.96
CA HIS A 94 -15.56 1.75 9.06
C HIS A 94 -15.30 2.38 10.43
N THR A 95 -15.01 3.68 10.46
CA THR A 95 -14.94 4.47 11.68
C THR A 95 -16.08 5.48 11.67
N LYS A 96 -17.16 5.14 12.35
CA LYS A 96 -18.02 6.12 13.03
C LYS A 96 -18.07 5.72 14.50
#